data_AF-A0A559KBW6-F1
#
_entry.id   AF-A0A559KBW6-F1
#
_cell.length_a   1.000
_cell.length_b   1.000
_cell.length_c   1.000
_cell.angle_alpha   90.00
_cell.angle_beta   90.00
_cell.angle_gamma   90.00
#
_symmetry.space_group_name_H-M   'P 1'
#
loop_
_entity.id
_entity.type
_entity.pdbx_description
1 polymer ?
#
loop_
_entity_poly.entity_id
_entity_poly.type
_entity_poly.pdbx_seq_one_letter_code
_entity_poly.pdbx_strand_id
1 'polypeptide(L)'
;MTEWLGTHPWIAYILIFVLITYVYNKVFRTRRLPVLKAAIIYLMLGLGSLMLLFFQLAGLPIVLSMSVAVALMFMVKIRYFFQDRAAKK
;
A
#
# COMPACT_ATOMS: atom_id res chain seq x y z
N MET A 1 -2.15 -21.08 -4.58
CA MET A 1 -1.28 -19.91 -4.24
C MET A 1 -1.88 -19.01 -3.16
N THR A 2 -3.20 -18.80 -3.11
CA THR A 2 -3.91 -18.03 -2.06
C THR A 2 -4.11 -18.80 -0.75
N GLU A 3 -4.15 -20.13 -0.79
CA GLU A 3 -4.39 -20.96 0.41
C GLU A 3 -3.28 -20.86 1.47
N TRP A 4 -2.00 -20.73 1.07
CA TRP A 4 -0.88 -20.58 2.00
C TRP A 4 -0.94 -19.25 2.79
N LEU A 5 -1.44 -18.19 2.15
CA LEU A 5 -1.72 -16.89 2.79
C LEU A 5 -2.97 -16.92 3.69
N GLY A 6 -3.91 -17.84 3.42
CA GLY A 6 -5.05 -18.11 4.29
C GLY A 6 -4.66 -18.93 5.53
N THR A 7 -3.65 -19.80 5.43
CA THR A 7 -3.19 -20.64 6.57
C THR A 7 -2.39 -19.87 7.60
N HIS A 8 -1.75 -18.75 7.23
CA HIS A 8 -0.95 -17.91 8.14
C HIS A 8 -1.47 -16.46 8.16
N PRO A 9 -2.62 -16.20 8.82
CA PRO A 9 -3.25 -14.86 8.85
C PRO A 9 -2.32 -13.78 9.44
N TRP A 10 -1.36 -14.15 10.29
CA TRP A 10 -0.39 -13.22 10.87
C TRP A 10 0.63 -12.69 9.85
N ILE A 11 1.12 -13.57 8.96
CA ILE A 11 2.07 -13.20 7.90
C ILE A 11 1.41 -12.28 6.90
N ALA A 12 0.17 -12.62 6.52
CA ALA A 12 -0.66 -11.78 5.68
C ALA A 12 -0.90 -10.39 6.27
N TYR A 13 -1.18 -10.30 7.57
CA TYR A 13 -1.36 -9.03 8.26
C TYR A 13 -0.11 -8.16 8.19
N ILE A 14 1.06 -8.71 8.51
CA ILE A 14 2.33 -7.98 8.43
C ILE A 14 2.57 -7.48 7.01
N LEU A 15 2.30 -8.33 6.02
CA LEU A 15 2.52 -8.00 4.61
C LEU A 15 1.56 -6.89 4.14
N ILE A 16 0.27 -6.99 4.43
CA ILE A 16 -0.72 -5.93 4.16
C ILE A 16 -0.32 -4.64 4.86
N PHE A 17 0.07 -4.70 6.13
CA PHE A 17 0.47 -3.54 6.91
C PHE A 17 1.70 -2.85 6.31
N VAL A 18 2.69 -3.61 5.84
CA VAL A 18 3.87 -3.08 5.15
C VAL A 18 3.49 -2.49 3.80
N LEU A 19 2.67 -3.17 2.99
CA LEU A 19 2.22 -2.69 1.69
C LEU A 19 1.39 -1.41 1.80
N ILE A 20 0.44 -1.34 2.73
CA ILE A 20 -0.43 -0.17 2.91
C ILE A 20 0.39 1.02 3.44
N THR A 21 1.33 0.77 4.35
CA THR A 21 2.30 1.76 4.83
C THR A 21 3.15 2.28 3.69
N TYR A 22 3.64 1.39 2.81
CA TYR A 22 4.44 1.76 1.64
C TYR A 22 3.64 2.61 0.64
N VAL A 23 2.42 2.17 0.29
CA VAL A 23 1.49 2.91 -0.58
C VAL A 23 1.24 4.30 0.01
N TYR A 24 0.88 4.38 1.29
CA TYR A 24 0.66 5.64 1.96
C TYR A 24 1.88 6.57 1.89
N ASN A 25 3.06 6.04 2.24
CA ASN A 25 4.30 6.81 2.24
C ASN A 25 4.72 7.29 0.84
N LYS A 26 4.34 6.56 -0.22
CA LYS A 26 4.77 6.88 -1.59
C LYS A 26 3.74 7.68 -2.39
N VAL A 27 2.45 7.52 -2.11
CA VAL A 27 1.34 8.04 -2.92
C VAL A 27 0.64 9.18 -2.21
N PHE A 28 0.32 8.97 -0.94
CA PHE A 28 -0.40 9.95 -0.14
C PHE A 28 0.54 10.97 0.52
N ARG A 29 1.80 10.59 0.78
CA ARG A 29 2.80 11.49 1.36
C ARG A 29 3.39 12.45 0.32
N THR A 30 2.54 13.32 -0.21
CA THR A 30 2.91 14.37 -1.19
C THR A 30 3.58 15.58 -0.52
N ARG A 31 3.35 15.81 0.78
CA ARG A 31 3.97 16.89 1.57
C ARG A 31 4.58 16.37 2.88
N ARG A 32 5.64 17.05 3.36
CA ARG A 32 6.23 16.84 4.70
C ARG A 32 5.20 17.22 5.76
N LEU A 33 4.46 16.24 6.27
CA LEU A 33 3.51 16.44 7.37
C LEU A 33 4.26 16.55 8.71
N PRO A 34 3.83 17.43 9.62
CA PRO A 34 4.36 17.49 10.98
C PRO A 34 4.14 16.14 11.69
N VAL A 35 5.11 15.75 12.53
CA VAL A 35 5.24 14.41 13.12
C VAL A 35 3.95 13.93 13.82
N LEU A 36 3.22 14.86 14.44
CA LEU A 36 1.97 14.58 15.13
C LEU A 36 0.84 14.12 14.19
N LYS A 37 0.73 14.72 12.99
CA LYS A 37 -0.27 14.30 11.98
C LYS A 37 0.10 12.96 11.35
N ALA A 38 1.39 12.69 11.19
CA ALA A 38 1.85 11.39 10.70
C ALA A 38 1.42 10.26 11.67
N ALA A 39 1.58 10.45 12.98
CA ALA A 39 1.19 9.47 13.99
C ALA A 39 -0.30 9.11 13.95
N ILE A 40 -1.18 10.11 13.80
CA ILE A 40 -2.64 9.89 13.65
C ILE A 40 -2.95 9.06 12.41
N ILE A 41 -2.24 9.33 11.29
CA ILE A 41 -2.49 8.61 10.04
C ILE A 41 -1.96 7.18 10.11
N TYR A 42 -0.81 6.94 10.76
CA TYR A 42 -0.32 5.60 11.03
C TYR A 42 -1.28 4.79 11.92
N LEU A 43 -1.91 5.44 12.91
CA LEU A 43 -2.98 4.83 13.72
C LEU A 43 -4.21 4.47 12.87
N MET A 44 -4.69 5.38 12.01
CA MET A 44 -5.80 5.09 11.08
C MET A 44 -5.44 3.98 10.08
N LEU A 45 -4.19 3.93 9.59
CA LEU A 45 -3.70 2.86 8.72
C LEU A 45 -3.67 1.51 9.43
N GLY A 46 -3.25 1.49 10.71
CA GLY A 46 -3.33 0.28 11.53
C GLY A 46 -4.76 -0.23 11.68
N LEU A 47 -5.71 0.67 11.92
CA LEU A 47 -7.14 0.37 11.98
C LEU A 47 -7.70 -0.12 10.64
N GLY A 48 -7.35 0.55 9.54
CA GLY A 48 -7.75 0.12 8.19
C GLY A 48 -7.12 -1.23 7.79
N SER A 49 -5.90 -1.53 8.24
CA SER A 49 -5.24 -2.81 8.03
C SER A 49 -5.95 -3.95 8.77
N LEU A 50 -6.57 -3.68 9.92
CA LEU A 50 -7.40 -4.66 10.63
C LEU A 50 -8.69 -4.97 9.87
N MET A 51 -9.36 -3.96 9.29
CA MET A 51 -10.51 -4.18 8.41
C MET A 51 -10.12 -4.99 7.16
N LEU A 52 -8.95 -4.72 6.58
CA LEU A 52 -8.44 -5.50 5.44
C LEU A 52 -8.13 -6.94 5.85
N LEU A 53 -7.59 -7.18 7.04
CA LEU A 53 -7.38 -8.54 7.56
C LEU A 53 -8.69 -9.34 7.58
N PHE A 54 -9.80 -8.70 7.99
CA PHE A 54 -11.14 -9.31 7.94
C PHE A 54 -11.57 -9.70 6.53
N PHE A 55 -11.31 -8.85 5.53
CA PHE A 55 -11.59 -9.18 4.12
C PHE A 55 -10.72 -10.35 3.62
N GLN A 56 -9.51 -10.53 4.15
CA GLN A 56 -8.68 -11.68 3.81
C GLN A 56 -9.20 -12.96 4.45
N LEU A 57 -9.71 -12.88 5.68
CA LEU A 57 -10.44 -13.97 6.33
C LEU A 57 -11.72 -14.34 5.57
N ALA A 58 -12.37 -13.37 4.93
CA ALA A 58 -13.53 -13.56 4.06
C ALA A 58 -13.19 -14.18 2.68
N GLY A 59 -11.92 -14.51 2.42
CA GLY A 59 -11.48 -15.19 1.20
C GLY A 59 -11.05 -14.28 0.05
N LEU A 60 -10.96 -12.96 0.25
CA LEU A 60 -10.50 -12.05 -0.80
C LEU A 60 -8.96 -11.96 -0.87
N PRO A 61 -8.37 -12.02 -2.08
CA PRO A 61 -6.92 -11.89 -2.28
C PRO A 61 -6.45 -10.43 -2.23
N ILE A 62 -6.50 -9.80 -1.05
CA ILE A 62 -6.14 -8.38 -0.84
C ILE A 62 -4.67 -8.10 -1.14
N VAL A 63 -3.78 -9.02 -0.79
CA VAL A 63 -2.34 -8.89 -1.07
C VAL A 63 -2.10 -8.67 -2.57
N LEU A 64 -2.84 -9.39 -3.42
CA LEU A 64 -2.80 -9.22 -4.88
C LEU A 64 -3.36 -7.85 -5.29
N SER A 65 -4.52 -7.44 -4.76
CA SER A 65 -5.08 -6.11 -5.05
C SER A 65 -4.14 -4.96 -4.67
N MET A 66 -3.49 -5.04 -3.50
CA MET A 66 -2.50 -4.06 -3.06
C MET A 66 -1.25 -4.09 -3.93
N SER A 67 -0.78 -5.28 -4.32
CA SER A 67 0.38 -5.43 -5.21
C SER A 67 0.12 -4.81 -6.59
N VAL A 68 -1.08 -5.01 -7.15
CA VAL A 68 -1.51 -4.38 -8.42
C VAL A 68 -1.58 -2.86 -8.26
N ALA A 69 -2.12 -2.34 -7.16
CA ALA A 69 -2.16 -0.90 -6.90
C ALA A 69 -0.74 -0.29 -6.84
N VAL A 70 0.20 -0.94 -6.16
CA VAL A 70 1.62 -0.52 -6.12
C VAL A 70 2.24 -0.54 -7.51
N ALA A 71 1.98 -1.60 -8.30
CA ALA A 71 2.51 -1.73 -9.66
C ALA A 71 2.02 -0.59 -10.57
N LEU A 72 0.72 -0.25 -10.50
CA LEU A 72 0.15 0.88 -11.25
C LEU A 72 0.81 2.21 -10.86
N MET A 73 1.03 2.44 -9.56
CA MET A 73 1.74 3.64 -9.09
C MET A 73 3.19 3.69 -9.57
N PHE A 74 3.86 2.54 -9.63
CA PHE A 74 5.21 2.45 -10.18
C PHE A 74 5.23 2.82 -11.67
N MET A 75 4.29 2.28 -12.44
CA MET A 75 4.12 2.57 -13.87
C MET A 75 3.88 4.07 -14.13
N VAL A 76 2.98 4.71 -13.37
CA VAL A 76 2.70 6.14 -13.49
C VAL A 76 3.95 6.97 -13.19
N LYS A 77 4.71 6.61 -12.15
CA LYS A 77 5.93 7.33 -11.78
C LYS A 77 7.01 7.24 -12.86
N ILE A 78 7.17 6.05 -13.46
CA ILE A 78 8.06 5.85 -14.62
C ILE A 78 7.60 6.76 -15.76
N ARG A 79 6.31 6.73 -16.12
CA ARG A 79 5.76 7.57 -17.19
C ARG A 79 6.05 9.05 -16.97
N TYR A 80 5.82 9.57 -15.77
CA TYR A 80 6.13 10.96 -15.44
C TYR A 80 7.62 11.27 -15.58
N PHE A 81 8.51 10.38 -15.12
CA PHE A 81 9.95 10.58 -15.25
C PHE A 81 10.42 10.64 -16.71
N PHE A 82 9.83 9.81 -17.58
CA PHE A 82 10.12 9.83 -19.02
C PHE A 82 9.53 11.06 -19.73
N GLN A 83 8.32 11.51 -19.37
CA GLN A 83 7.73 12.71 -19.95
C GLN A 83 8.49 13.99 -19.57
N ASP A 84 8.93 14.12 -18.31
CA ASP A 84 9.71 15.27 -17.84
C ASP A 84 11.08 15.36 -18.56
N ARG A 85 11.67 14.21 -18.87
CA ARG A 85 12.91 14.10 -19.67
C ARG A 85 12.68 14.43 -21.15
N ALA A 86 11.55 14.05 -21.72
CA ALA A 86 11.23 14.29 -23.13
C ALA A 86 10.85 15.75 -23.42
N ALA A 87 10.22 16.45 -22.46
CA ALA A 87 9.83 17.85 -22.61
C ALA A 87 10.98 18.86 -22.46
N LYS A 88 12.18 18.40 -22.05
CA LYS A 88 13.40 19.21 -21.91
C LYS A 88 14.37 19.12 -23.08
N LYS A 89 14.03 18.36 -24.14
CA LYS A 89 14.77 18.34 -25.40
C LYS A 89 14.03 19.16 -26.44
#